data_AF-A0AA39T578-F1
#
_entry.id   AF-A0AA39T578-F1
#
_cell.length_a   1.000
_cell.length_b   1.000
_cell.length_c   1.000
_cell.angle_alpha   90.00
_cell.angle_beta   90.00
_cell.angle_gamma   90.00
#
_symmetry.space_group_name_H-M   'P 1'
#
loop_
_entity.id
_entity.type
_entity.pdbx_description
1 polymer ?
#
loop_
_entity_poly.entity_id
_entity_poly.type
_entity_poly.pdbx_seq_one_letter_code
_entity_poly.pdbx_strand_id
1 'polypeptide(L)'
;MDSKEQPWTLRYYTRPSGNRASPVFTVGWLQFVRAKRLQVGNELTFDGYQVRADDGELKVQYRIQVTRKSIVTYQGQPVYLDVENFL
;
A
#
# COMPACT_ATOMS: atom_id res chain seq x y z
N MET A 1 -3.15 5.24 6.05
CA MET A 1 -1.84 5.90 6.00
C MET A 1 -0.79 4.93 5.48
N ASP A 2 0.37 5.42 5.08
CA ASP A 2 1.56 4.58 4.92
C ASP A 2 2.35 4.44 6.24
N SER A 3 3.53 3.81 6.18
CA SER A 3 4.43 3.62 7.32
C SER A 3 5.04 4.92 7.87
N LYS A 4 4.94 6.04 7.15
CA LYS A 4 5.31 7.39 7.60
C LYS A 4 4.09 8.21 8.05
N GLU A 5 2.96 7.55 8.31
CA GLU A 5 1.68 8.15 8.67
C GLU A 5 1.12 9.11 7.61
N GLN A 6 1.64 9.10 6.38
CA GLN A 6 1.18 9.97 5.32
C GLN A 6 -0.15 9.44 4.75
N PRO A 7 -1.19 10.30 4.63
CA PRO A 7 -2.43 9.94 3.96
C PRO A 7 -2.26 9.89 2.45
N TRP A 8 -2.93 8.91 1.83
CA TRP A 8 -3.01 8.74 0.38
C TRP A 8 -4.46 8.59 -0.05
N THR A 9 -4.93 9.47 -0.93
CA THR A 9 -6.26 9.37 -1.53
C THR A 9 -6.18 8.53 -2.80
N LEU A 10 -6.68 7.30 -2.73
CA LEU A 10 -6.71 6.36 -3.84
C LEU A 10 -8.15 6.02 -4.21
N ARG A 11 -8.49 6.05 -5.50
CA ARG A 11 -9.81 5.59 -5.97
C ARG A 11 -9.78 4.11 -6.30
N TYR A 12 -10.45 3.31 -5.49
CA TYR A 12 -10.79 1.92 -5.80
C TYR A 12 -11.96 1.86 -6.79
N TYR A 13 -11.79 1.15 -7.90
CA TYR A 13 -12.80 1.00 -8.93
C TYR A 13 -12.80 -0.42 -9.47
N THR A 14 -13.96 -1.05 -9.48
CA THR A 14 -14.19 -2.31 -10.18
C THR A 14 -14.98 -2.01 -11.43
N ARG A 15 -14.43 -2.35 -12.61
CA ARG A 15 -15.16 -2.17 -13.87
C ARG A 15 -16.39 -3.08 -13.90
N PRO A 16 -17.60 -2.58 -14.16
CA PRO A 16 -18.82 -3.39 -14.10
C PRO A 16 -18.90 -4.53 -15.13
N SER A 17 -18.18 -4.44 -16.26
CA SER A 17 -18.25 -5.43 -17.33
C SER A 17 -16.99 -5.42 -18.24
N GLY A 18 -16.87 -6.45 -19.08
CA GLY A 18 -15.82 -6.62 -20.09
C GLY A 18 -14.60 -7.43 -19.61
N ASN A 19 -13.59 -7.57 -20.48
CA ASN A 19 -12.35 -8.33 -20.24
C ASN A 19 -11.40 -7.73 -19.18
N ARG A 20 -11.81 -6.65 -18.51
CA ARG A 20 -11.08 -5.98 -17.44
C ARG A 20 -11.95 -5.78 -16.20
N ALA A 21 -12.86 -6.73 -15.92
CA ALA A 21 -13.68 -6.77 -14.72
C ALA A 21 -12.84 -7.17 -13.49
N SER A 22 -11.83 -6.35 -13.17
CA SER A 22 -10.94 -6.55 -12.04
C SER A 22 -10.89 -5.27 -11.22
N PRO A 23 -10.76 -5.39 -9.88
CA PRO A 23 -10.59 -4.24 -9.03
C PRO A 23 -9.24 -3.56 -9.29
N VAL A 24 -9.26 -2.24 -9.41
CA VAL A 24 -8.06 -1.42 -9.67
C VAL A 24 -8.06 -0.16 -8.82
N PHE A 25 -6.87 0.29 -8.44
CA PHE A 25 -6.67 1.67 -7.99
C PHE A 25 -6.42 2.56 -9.20
N THR A 26 -7.11 3.70 -9.25
CA THR A 26 -7.08 4.63 -10.40
C THR A 26 -6.53 6.00 -9.99
N VAL A 27 -7.41 6.92 -9.59
CA VAL A 27 -7.02 8.26 -9.12
C VAL A 27 -6.07 8.13 -7.94
N GLY A 28 -4.98 8.90 -7.95
CA GLY A 28 -3.94 8.90 -6.91
C GLY A 28 -2.88 7.81 -7.04
N TRP A 29 -3.15 6.75 -7.82
CA TRP A 29 -2.23 5.61 -7.94
C TRP A 29 -0.89 5.98 -8.59
N LEU A 30 -0.90 6.72 -9.70
CA LEU A 30 0.34 7.12 -10.37
C LEU A 30 1.20 8.04 -9.50
N GLN A 31 0.56 8.93 -8.73
CA GLN A 31 1.24 9.82 -7.78
C GLN A 31 1.91 9.00 -6.67
N PHE A 32 1.18 8.02 -6.11
CA PHE A 32 1.72 7.10 -5.11
C PHE A 32 2.93 6.31 -5.66
N VAL A 33 2.79 5.70 -6.84
CA VAL A 33 3.86 4.94 -7.51
C VAL A 33 5.12 5.78 -7.67
N ARG A 34 4.99 7.03 -8.12
CA ARG A 34 6.12 7.94 -8.32
C ARG A 34 6.76 8.37 -7.02
N ALA A 35 5.96 8.76 -6.03
CA ALA A 35 6.45 9.20 -4.73
C ALA A 35 7.21 8.08 -3.99
N LYS A 36 6.67 6.86 -4.03
CA LYS A 36 7.25 5.67 -3.40
C LYS A 36 8.31 4.97 -4.26
N ARG A 37 8.58 5.50 -5.48
CA ARG A 37 9.52 4.94 -6.47
C ARG A 37 9.30 3.43 -6.70
N LEU A 38 8.04 3.03 -6.86
CA LEU A 38 7.69 1.61 -6.99
C LEU A 38 8.25 1.01 -8.27
N GLN A 39 8.66 -0.25 -8.17
CA GLN A 39 9.22 -1.03 -9.26
C GLN A 39 8.49 -2.36 -9.36
N VAL A 40 8.54 -2.98 -10.54
CA VAL A 40 8.06 -4.36 -10.75
C VAL A 40 8.78 -5.28 -9.76
N GLY A 41 8.01 -6.15 -9.10
CA GLY A 41 8.51 -7.04 -8.05
C GLY A 41 8.52 -6.45 -6.64
N ASN A 42 8.10 -5.20 -6.45
CA ASN A 42 7.74 -4.70 -5.11
C ASN A 42 6.39 -5.28 -4.69
N GLU A 43 6.24 -5.54 -3.40
CA GLU A 43 5.02 -6.10 -2.84
C GLU A 43 4.25 -4.99 -2.12
N LEU A 44 2.95 -4.89 -2.39
CA LEU A 44 2.07 -3.92 -1.76
C LEU A 44 1.05 -4.63 -0.90
N THR A 45 1.04 -4.30 0.39
CA THR A 45 0.05 -4.75 1.35
C THR A 45 -0.94 -3.62 1.61
N PHE A 46 -2.23 -3.92 1.47
CA PHE A 46 -3.32 -3.02 1.83
C PHE A 46 -4.18 -3.71 2.88
N ASP A 47 -4.21 -3.17 4.09
CA ASP A 47 -4.92 -3.73 5.23
C ASP A 47 -5.88 -2.72 5.85
N GLY A 48 -6.95 -3.23 6.46
CA GLY A 48 -7.95 -2.44 7.15
C GLY A 48 -8.06 -2.88 8.60
N TYR A 49 -8.10 -1.93 9.53
CA TYR A 49 -8.25 -2.19 10.96
C TYR A 49 -9.30 -1.27 11.56
N GLN A 50 -9.97 -1.75 12.62
CA GLN A 50 -11.01 -1.00 13.31
C GLN A 50 -10.39 -0.11 14.37
N VAL A 51 -10.84 1.13 14.44
CA VAL A 51 -10.49 2.10 15.48
C VAL A 51 -11.77 2.69 16.08
N ARG A 52 -11.75 2.99 17.37
CA ARG A 52 -12.81 3.82 17.98
C ARG A 52 -12.48 5.28 17.73
N ALA A 53 -13.43 6.00 17.14
CA ALA A 53 -13.34 7.45 17.02
C ALA A 53 -13.76 8.14 18.33
N ASP A 54 -13.55 9.45 18.40
CA ASP A 54 -13.83 10.27 19.60
C ASP A 54 -15.32 10.27 19.99
N ASP A 55 -16.20 10.01 19.00
CA ASP A 55 -17.65 9.83 19.16
C ASP A 55 -18.03 8.43 19.68
N GLY A 56 -17.05 7.54 19.89
CA GLY A 56 -17.26 6.15 20.29
C GLY A 56 -17.64 5.20 19.15
N GLU A 57 -17.83 5.71 17.92
CA GLU A 57 -18.14 4.88 16.76
C GLU A 57 -16.93 4.11 16.26
N LEU A 58 -17.19 2.90 15.75
CA LEU A 58 -16.17 2.06 15.14
C LEU A 58 -15.95 2.47 13.69
N LYS A 59 -14.76 2.96 13.37
CA LYS A 59 -14.37 3.35 12.00
C LYS A 59 -13.28 2.42 11.49
N VAL A 60 -13.29 2.14 10.19
CA VAL A 60 -12.21 1.41 9.54
C VAL A 60 -11.15 2.40 9.09
N GLN A 61 -9.93 2.21 9.53
CA GLN A 61 -8.75 2.86 8.97
C GLN A 61 -8.01 1.88 8.06
N TYR A 62 -7.46 2.41 6.98
CA TYR A 62 -6.68 1.62 6.03
C TYR A 62 -5.20 1.97 6.13
N ARG A 63 -4.35 0.95 6.05
CA ARG A 63 -2.90 1.09 5.92
C ARG A 63 -2.44 0.55 4.58
N ILE A 64 -1.46 1.23 4.00
CA ILE A 64 -0.78 0.79 2.79
C ILE A 64 0.72 0.68 3.07
N GLN A 65 1.30 -0.48 2.82
CA GLN A 65 2.73 -0.71 2.98
C GLN A 65 3.29 -1.26 1.69
N VAL A 66 4.48 -0.82 1.31
CA VAL A 66 5.18 -1.37 0.16
C VAL A 66 6.54 -1.86 0.61
N THR A 67 6.83 -3.13 0.32
CA THR A 67 8.12 -3.73 0.62
C THR A 67 8.88 -4.08 -0.64
N ARG A 68 10.21 -4.08 -0.51
CA ARG A 68 11.15 -4.46 -1.56
C ARG A 68 12.20 -5.39 -0.98
N LYS A 69 12.63 -6.35 -1.78
CA LYS A 69 13.74 -7.24 -1.44
C LYS A 69 15.01 -6.41 -1.20
N SER A 70 15.60 -6.55 -0.03
CA SER A 70 16.86 -5.93 0.34
C SER A 70 18.04 -6.62 -0.35
N ILE A 71 19.16 -5.90 -0.43
CA ILE A 71 20.46 -6.46 -0.82
C ILE A 71 21.07 -7.33 0.30
N VAL A 72 20.57 -7.19 1.54
CA VAL A 72 21.04 -7.93 2.71
C VAL A 72 20.17 -9.16 2.95
N THR A 73 20.80 -10.25 3.41
CA THR A 73 20.13 -11.47 3.86
C THR A 73 20.27 -11.63 5.37
N TYR A 74 19.30 -12.28 6.01
CA TYR A 74 19.37 -12.68 7.41
C TYR A 74 19.35 -14.21 7.49
N GLN A 75 20.39 -14.82 8.06
CA GLN A 75 20.54 -16.29 8.15
C GLN A 75 20.37 -17.01 6.79
N GLY A 76 20.90 -16.40 5.71
CA GLY A 76 20.77 -16.92 4.34
C GLY A 76 19.40 -16.73 3.69
N GLN A 77 18.43 -16.13 4.39
CA GLN A 77 17.10 -15.84 3.86
C GLN A 77 16.99 -14.39 3.36
N PRO A 78 16.23 -14.14 2.28
CA PRO A 78 15.95 -12.78 1.82
C PRO A 78 15.24 -11.94 2.89
N VAL A 79 15.65 -10.68 3.03
CA VAL A 79 14.95 -9.70 3.87
C VAL A 79 14.16 -8.76 2.97
N TYR A 80 12.92 -8.47 3.33
CA TYR A 80 12.10 -7.45 2.70
C TYR A 80 11.99 -6.25 3.62
N LEU A 81 12.32 -5.07 3.11
CA LEU A 81 12.25 -3.82 3.85
C LEU A 81 11.17 -2.94 3.26
N ASP A 82 10.59 -2.06 4.07
CA ASP A 82 9.74 -0.99 3.57
C ASP A 82 10.52 -0.15 2.55
N VAL A 83 9.89 0.21 1.42
CA VAL A 83 10.51 1.06 0.39
C VAL A 83 10.97 2.41 0.92
N GLU A 84 10.35 2.89 2.00
CA GLU A 84 10.76 4.11 2.69
C GLU A 84 12.12 4.02 3.40
N ASN A 85 12.64 2.80 3.58
CA ASN A 85 13.93 2.53 4.20
C ASN A 85 15.05 2.28 3.17
N PHE A 86 14.78 2.48 1.87
CA PHE A 86 15.80 2.46 0.83
C PHE A 86 16.24 3.89 0.54
N LEU A 87 17.53 4.18 0.73
CA LEU A 87 18.17 5.46 0.40
C LEU A 87 18.22 5.69 -1.12
#